data_AF-A0A497LI61-F1
#
_entry.id   AF-A0A497LI61-F1
#
_cell.length_a   1.000
_cell.length_b   1.000
_cell.length_c   1.000
_cell.angle_alpha   90.00
_cell.angle_beta   90.00
_cell.angle_gamma   90.00
#
_symmetry.space_group_name_H-M   'P 1'
#
loop_
_entity.id
_entity.type
_entity.pdbx_description
1 polymer ?
#
loop_
_entity_poly.entity_id
_entity_poly.type
_entity_poly.pdbx_seq_one_letter_code
_entity_poly.pdbx_strand_id
1 'polypeptide(L)'
;MIRTNIIAHSEKVLETVENFINFIRNWSETNEIDYALYEKIHNKELEADNLRRKILEQLSEVKIDPDIKSSLARIVRQIDWVADWALEASRLLSILSKKDVSKNIRSIMIEMAVKVNDTTKTLHKS
;
A
#
# COMPACT_ATOMS: atom_id res chain seq x y z
N MET A 1 -19.36 6.05 -11.48
CA MET A 1 -18.04 5.71 -12.07
C MET A 1 -16.87 6.06 -11.16
N ILE A 2 -16.70 7.32 -10.72
CA ILE A 2 -15.63 7.72 -9.77
C ILE A 2 -15.66 6.90 -8.46
N ARG A 3 -16.84 6.78 -7.82
CA ARG A 3 -16.99 5.98 -6.59
C ARG A 3 -16.48 4.54 -6.75
N THR A 4 -16.82 3.89 -7.86
CA THR A 4 -16.38 2.52 -8.16
C THR A 4 -14.85 2.45 -8.27
N ASN A 5 -14.23 3.42 -8.94
CA ASN A 5 -12.77 3.48 -9.04
C ASN A 5 -12.10 3.74 -7.70
N ILE A 6 -12.69 4.57 -6.83
CA ILE A 6 -12.17 4.81 -5.46
C ILE A 6 -12.22 3.52 -4.62
N ILE A 7 -13.32 2.77 -4.69
CA ILE A 7 -13.43 1.48 -3.99
C ILE A 7 -12.38 0.50 -4.52
N ALA A 8 -12.28 0.35 -5.84
CA ALA A 8 -11.27 -0.51 -6.47
C ALA A 8 -9.84 -0.08 -6.10
N HIS A 9 -9.55 1.23 -6.05
CA HIS A 9 -8.25 1.76 -5.63
C HIS A 9 -7.93 1.34 -4.19
N SER A 10 -8.88 1.53 -3.27
CA SER A 10 -8.70 1.13 -1.87
C SER A 10 -8.49 -0.38 -1.71
N GLU A 11 -9.13 -1.20 -2.55
CA GLU A 11 -8.94 -2.65 -2.58
C GLU A 11 -7.52 -3.01 -3.03
N LYS A 12 -6.98 -2.34 -4.07
CA LYS A 12 -5.59 -2.55 -4.50
C LYS A 12 -4.56 -2.09 -3.48
N VAL A 13 -4.84 -1.01 -2.76
CA VAL A 13 -4.00 -0.60 -1.64
C VAL A 13 -4.02 -1.67 -0.53
N LEU A 14 -5.19 -2.22 -0.20
CA LEU A 14 -5.29 -3.30 0.78
C LEU A 14 -4.53 -4.56 0.32
N GLU A 15 -4.73 -5.00 -0.93
CA GLU A 15 -4.00 -6.13 -1.53
C GLU A 15 -2.48 -5.91 -1.42
N THR A 16 -1.99 -4.70 -1.71
CA THR A 16 -0.56 -4.35 -1.63
C THR A 16 -0.04 -4.54 -0.19
N VAL A 17 -0.76 -4.03 0.80
CA VAL A 17 -0.37 -4.11 2.21
C VAL A 17 -0.44 -5.55 2.74
N GLU A 18 -1.43 -6.33 2.34
CA GLU A 18 -1.54 -7.74 2.73
C GLU A 18 -0.39 -8.58 2.16
N ASN A 19 0.00 -8.34 0.90
CA ASN A 19 1.19 -8.97 0.33
C ASN A 19 2.47 -8.52 1.05
N PHE A 20 2.59 -7.25 1.44
CA PHE A 20 3.70 -6.76 2.25
C PHE A 20 3.79 -7.45 3.62
N ILE A 21 2.66 -7.70 4.30
CA ILE A 21 2.68 -8.46 5.57
C ILE A 21 3.23 -9.86 5.38
N ASN A 22 2.79 -10.55 4.33
CA ASN A 22 3.28 -11.89 4.04
C ASN A 22 4.78 -11.85 3.74
N PHE A 23 5.24 -10.81 3.05
CA PHE A 23 6.65 -10.61 2.72
C PHE A 23 7.52 -10.39 3.95
N ILE A 24 7.12 -9.48 4.85
CA ILE A 24 7.90 -9.21 6.06
C ILE A 24 7.90 -10.39 7.04
N ARG A 25 6.81 -11.18 7.09
CA ARG A 25 6.76 -12.41 7.89
C ARG A 25 7.72 -13.46 7.36
N ASN A 26 7.68 -13.72 6.05
CA ASN A 26 8.59 -14.67 5.41
C ASN A 26 10.06 -14.24 5.62
N TRP A 27 10.36 -12.97 5.37
CA TRP A 27 11.67 -12.40 5.64
C TRP A 27 12.10 -12.55 7.11
N SER A 28 11.18 -12.36 8.06
CA SER A 28 11.51 -12.47 9.47
C SER A 28 11.89 -13.88 9.92
N GLU A 29 11.32 -14.89 9.28
CA GLU A 29 11.55 -16.30 9.58
C GLU A 29 12.81 -16.83 8.89
N THR A 30 13.00 -16.47 7.61
CA THR A 30 14.06 -17.02 6.76
C THR A 30 15.29 -16.13 6.66
N ASN A 31 15.15 -14.82 6.92
CA ASN A 31 16.11 -13.78 6.58
C ASN A 31 16.42 -13.70 5.07
N GLU A 32 15.56 -14.27 4.23
CA GLU A 32 15.67 -14.27 2.77
C GLU A 32 14.59 -13.38 2.13
N ILE A 33 14.80 -13.04 0.86
CA ILE A 33 13.85 -12.24 0.08
C ILE A 33 13.06 -13.13 -0.86
N ASP A 34 11.75 -13.08 -0.71
CA ASP A 34 10.81 -13.67 -1.65
C ASP A 34 10.57 -12.70 -2.82
N TYR A 35 11.38 -12.85 -3.87
CA TYR A 35 11.30 -11.97 -5.04
C TYR A 35 9.96 -12.07 -5.78
N ALA A 36 9.31 -13.24 -5.76
CA ALA A 36 8.00 -13.40 -6.39
C ALA A 36 6.94 -12.59 -5.64
N LEU A 37 7.00 -12.59 -4.30
CA LEU A 37 6.12 -11.79 -3.49
C LEU A 37 6.43 -10.28 -3.59
N TYR A 38 7.71 -9.91 -3.68
CA TYR A 38 8.12 -8.53 -3.96
C TYR A 38 7.54 -8.02 -5.30
N GLU A 39 7.67 -8.80 -6.37
CA GLU A 39 7.10 -8.46 -7.68
C GLU A 39 5.57 -8.33 -7.60
N LYS A 40 4.91 -9.19 -6.84
CA LYS A 40 3.47 -9.09 -6.60
C LYS A 40 3.09 -7.79 -5.90
N ILE A 41 3.82 -7.36 -4.87
CA ILE A 41 3.61 -6.07 -4.20
C ILE A 41 3.75 -4.93 -5.20
N HIS A 42 4.81 -4.93 -6.01
CA HIS A 42 5.03 -3.92 -7.04
C HIS A 42 3.89 -3.84 -8.05
N ASN A 43 3.43 -4.99 -8.55
CA ASN A 43 2.32 -5.04 -9.50
C ASN A 43 1.00 -4.51 -8.89
N LYS A 44 0.75 -4.77 -7.60
CA LYS A 44 -0.45 -4.28 -6.91
C LYS A 44 -0.40 -2.79 -6.61
N GLU A 45 0.77 -2.28 -6.24
CA GLU A 45 0.99 -0.83 -6.11
C GLU A 45 0.77 -0.16 -7.47
N LEU A 46 1.33 -0.69 -8.56
CA LEU A 46 1.12 -0.15 -9.90
C LEU A 46 -0.36 -0.19 -10.33
N GLU A 47 -1.10 -1.26 -10.01
CA GLU A 47 -2.57 -1.32 -10.21
C GLU A 47 -3.28 -0.18 -9.44
N ALA A 48 -2.87 0.09 -8.20
CA ALA A 48 -3.42 1.18 -7.38
C ALA A 48 -3.07 2.56 -7.97
N ASP A 49 -1.81 2.82 -8.30
CA ASP A 49 -1.34 4.08 -8.90
C ASP A 49 -2.11 4.41 -10.20
N ASN A 50 -2.34 3.41 -11.05
CA ASN A 50 -3.14 3.57 -12.27
C ASN A 50 -4.59 3.97 -11.97
N LEU A 51 -5.22 3.36 -10.96
CA LEU A 51 -6.57 3.75 -10.53
C LEU A 51 -6.59 5.16 -9.93
N ARG A 52 -5.57 5.52 -9.13
CA ARG A 52 -5.41 6.88 -8.59
C ARG A 52 -5.39 7.92 -9.71
N ARG A 53 -4.58 7.71 -10.75
CA ARG A 53 -4.48 8.61 -11.91
C ARG A 53 -5.84 8.77 -12.60
N LYS A 54 -6.51 7.65 -12.88
CA LYS A 54 -7.86 7.65 -13.48
C LYS A 54 -8.89 8.39 -12.64
N ILE A 55 -8.85 8.26 -11.31
CA ILE A 55 -9.75 9.00 -10.41
C ILE A 55 -9.47 10.50 -10.49
N LEU A 56 -8.20 10.91 -10.48
CA LEU A 56 -7.82 12.33 -10.56
C LEU A 56 -8.23 12.96 -11.90
N GLU A 57 -8.07 12.23 -13.01
CA GLU A 57 -8.57 12.64 -14.34
C GLU A 57 -10.08 12.86 -14.32
N GLN A 58 -10.84 11.88 -13.83
CA GLN A 58 -12.30 11.99 -13.73
C GLN A 58 -12.75 13.14 -12.81
N LEU A 59 -12.06 13.35 -11.69
CA LEU A 59 -12.34 14.48 -10.79
C LEU A 59 -12.10 15.82 -11.50
N SER A 60 -11.11 15.91 -12.39
CA SER A 60 -10.83 17.14 -13.14
C SER A 60 -11.99 17.53 -14.06
N GLU A 61 -12.64 16.54 -14.69
CA GLU A 61 -13.72 16.73 -15.66
C GLU A 61 -15.09 17.01 -15.01
N VAL A 62 -15.32 16.49 -13.81
CA VAL A 62 -16.62 16.63 -13.13
C VAL A 62 -16.86 18.07 -12.68
N LYS A 63 -18.06 18.58 -12.99
CA LYS A 63 -18.56 19.89 -12.54
C LYS A 63 -19.19 19.77 -11.14
N ILE A 64 -18.34 19.81 -10.12
CA ILE A 64 -18.71 19.90 -8.70
C ILE A 64 -17.97 21.06 -8.06
N ASP A 65 -18.37 21.38 -6.83
CA ASP A 65 -17.70 22.36 -5.99
C ASP A 65 -16.17 22.13 -5.94
N PRO A 66 -15.34 23.17 -6.18
CA PRO A 66 -13.88 23.05 -6.18
C PRO A 66 -13.28 22.52 -4.87
N ASP A 67 -13.86 22.86 -3.72
CA ASP A 67 -13.35 22.44 -2.41
C ASP A 67 -13.63 20.95 -2.17
N ILE A 68 -14.79 20.48 -2.62
CA ILE A 68 -15.12 19.04 -2.62
C ILE A 68 -14.16 18.27 -3.53
N LYS A 69 -13.90 18.79 -4.73
CA LYS A 69 -12.95 18.18 -5.69
C LYS A 69 -11.54 18.07 -5.09
N SER A 70 -11.06 19.15 -4.49
CA SER A 70 -9.75 19.20 -3.83
C SER A 70 -9.66 18.21 -2.66
N SER A 71 -10.72 18.15 -1.84
CA SER A 71 -10.80 17.22 -0.70
C SER A 71 -10.76 15.76 -1.13
N LEU A 72 -11.52 15.38 -2.17
CA LEU A 72 -11.51 14.02 -2.71
C LEU A 72 -10.15 13.65 -3.32
N ALA A 73 -9.56 14.55 -4.10
CA ALA A 73 -8.22 14.34 -4.67
C ALA A 73 -7.16 14.14 -3.57
N ARG A 74 -7.25 14.91 -2.48
CA ARG A 74 -6.37 14.76 -1.31
C ARG A 74 -6.53 13.39 -0.66
N ILE A 75 -7.76 12.97 -0.38
CA ILE A 75 -8.04 11.66 0.26
C ILE A 75 -7.48 10.52 -0.60
N VAL A 76 -7.74 10.55 -1.91
CA VAL A 76 -7.29 9.51 -2.85
C VAL A 76 -5.75 9.41 -2.87
N ARG A 77 -5.03 10.54 -2.86
CA ARG A 77 -3.56 10.54 -2.74
C ARG A 77 -3.06 10.01 -1.40
N GLN A 78 -3.74 10.34 -0.30
CA GLN A 78 -3.33 9.89 1.03
C GLN A 78 -3.51 8.39 1.22
N ILE A 79 -4.59 7.82 0.67
CA ILE A 79 -4.82 6.37 0.66
C ILE A 79 -3.69 5.68 -0.12
N ASP A 80 -3.32 6.26 -1.25
CA ASP A 80 -2.32 5.69 -2.14
C ASP A 80 -0.91 5.62 -1.54
N TRP A 81 -0.52 6.61 -0.74
CA TRP A 81 0.76 6.60 -0.02
C TRP A 81 0.97 5.34 0.81
N VAL A 82 -0.10 4.69 1.28
CA VAL A 82 0.02 3.46 2.06
C VAL A 82 0.60 2.32 1.20
N ALA A 83 0.21 2.21 -0.07
CA ALA A 83 0.76 1.23 -1.00
C ALA A 83 2.21 1.57 -1.38
N ASP A 84 2.50 2.84 -1.66
CA ASP A 84 3.87 3.32 -1.95
C ASP A 84 4.83 2.94 -0.81
N TRP A 85 4.45 3.25 0.44
CA TRP A 85 5.28 2.94 1.60
C TRP A 85 5.42 1.44 1.85
N ALA A 86 4.42 0.62 1.53
CA ALA A 86 4.53 -0.83 1.61
C ALA A 86 5.53 -1.40 0.59
N LEU A 87 5.52 -0.88 -0.65
CA LEU A 87 6.50 -1.23 -1.67
C LEU A 87 7.91 -0.78 -1.26
N GLU A 88 8.07 0.47 -0.82
CA GLU A 88 9.37 0.98 -0.40
C GLU A 88 9.91 0.27 0.85
N ALA A 89 9.06 -0.08 1.81
CA ALA A 89 9.47 -0.92 2.95
C ALA A 89 9.98 -2.29 2.47
N SER A 90 9.30 -2.91 1.50
CA SER A 90 9.73 -4.18 0.90
C SER A 90 11.09 -4.06 0.22
N ARG A 91 11.34 -2.94 -0.47
CA ARG A 91 12.62 -2.63 -1.09
C ARG A 91 13.72 -2.46 -0.04
N LEU A 92 13.45 -1.74 1.06
CA LEU A 92 14.41 -1.57 2.15
C LEU A 92 14.76 -2.90 2.82
N LEU A 93 13.78 -3.79 3.02
CA LEU A 93 14.01 -5.14 3.52
C LEU A 93 14.97 -5.92 2.61
N SER A 94 14.87 -5.78 1.29
CA SER A 94 15.81 -6.43 0.36
C SER A 94 17.27 -6.01 0.54
N ILE A 95 17.49 -4.78 1.03
CA ILE A 95 18.81 -4.27 1.37
C ILE A 95 19.24 -4.79 2.75
N LEU A 96 18.30 -4.88 3.69
CA LEU A 96 18.54 -5.33 5.07
C LEU A 96 18.81 -6.83 5.20
N SER A 97 18.29 -7.70 4.31
CA SER A 97 18.57 -9.16 4.35
C SER A 97 20.04 -9.53 4.27
N LYS A 98 20.89 -8.60 3.83
CA LYS A 98 22.34 -8.77 3.80
C LYS A 98 23.01 -8.46 5.14
N LYS A 99 22.23 -8.10 6.17
CA LYS A 99 22.68 -7.72 7.50
C LYS A 99 22.09 -8.65 8.55
N ASP A 100 22.81 -8.81 9.65
CA ASP A 100 22.30 -9.53 10.82
C ASP A 100 21.36 -8.62 11.63
N VAL A 101 20.07 -8.69 11.33
CA VAL A 101 19.02 -8.00 12.09
C VAL A 101 18.58 -8.90 13.25
N SER A 102 18.54 -8.36 14.47
CA SER A 102 18.14 -9.18 15.63
C SER A 102 16.67 -9.59 15.57
N LYS A 103 16.34 -10.77 16.10
CA LYS A 103 14.95 -11.28 16.16
C LYS A 103 13.98 -10.30 16.81
N ASN A 104 14.43 -9.57 17.84
CA ASN A 104 13.61 -8.56 18.52
C ASN A 104 13.20 -7.42 17.59
N ILE A 105 14.14 -6.91 16.78
CA ILE A 105 13.85 -5.85 15.80
C ILE A 105 12.87 -6.37 14.74
N ARG A 106 13.07 -7.59 14.22
CA ARG A 106 12.17 -8.19 13.23
C ARG A 106 10.74 -8.34 13.75
N SER A 107 10.57 -8.75 15.02
CA SER A 107 9.25 -8.81 15.67
C SER A 107 8.55 -7.45 15.72
N ILE A 108 9.27 -6.40 16.15
CA ILE A 108 8.72 -5.03 16.21
C ILE A 108 8.28 -4.56 14.81
N MET A 109 9.07 -4.86 13.78
CA MET A 109 8.70 -4.48 12.41
C MET A 109 7.42 -5.18 11.92
N ILE A 110 7.21 -6.45 12.28
CA ILE A 110 5.96 -7.17 11.99
C ILE A 110 4.78 -6.52 12.73
N GLU A 111 4.94 -6.21 14.01
CA GLU A 111 3.88 -5.55 14.80
C GLU A 111 3.46 -4.22 14.17
N MET A 112 4.43 -3.42 13.73
CA MET A 112 4.18 -2.18 12.99
C MET A 112 3.43 -2.44 11.67
N ALA A 113 3.86 -3.44 10.88
CA ALA A 113 3.20 -3.80 9.63
C ALA A 113 1.75 -4.27 9.83
N VAL A 114 1.47 -5.01 10.91
CA VAL A 114 0.11 -5.42 11.28
C VAL A 114 -0.76 -4.20 11.60
N LYS A 115 -0.26 -3.22 12.35
CA LYS A 115 -1.00 -1.99 12.65
C LYS A 115 -1.32 -1.17 11.39
N VAL A 116 -0.40 -1.12 10.43
CA VAL A 116 -0.66 -0.50 9.12
C VAL A 116 -1.82 -1.21 8.42
N ASN A 117 -1.80 -2.53 8.37
CA ASN A 117 -2.87 -3.31 7.73
C ASN A 117 -4.24 -3.17 8.40
N ASP A 118 -4.29 -3.17 9.73
CA ASP A 118 -5.54 -2.95 10.47
C ASP A 118 -6.15 -1.57 10.13
N THR A 119 -5.27 -0.57 9.98
CA THR A 119 -5.66 0.79 9.55
C THR A 119 -6.14 0.79 8.11
N THR A 120 -5.43 0.13 7.19
CA THR A 120 -5.82 0.00 5.78
C THR A 120 -7.16 -0.73 5.63
N LYS A 121 -7.41 -1.77 6.41
CA LYS A 121 -8.70 -2.49 6.43
C LYS A 121 -9.84 -1.59 6.89
N THR A 122 -9.59 -0.73 7.87
CA THR A 122 -10.57 0.26 8.31
C THR A 122 -10.87 1.26 7.20
N LEU A 123 -9.83 1.79 6.54
CA LEU A 123 -9.98 2.71 5.40
C LEU A 123 -10.78 2.09 4.25
N HIS A 124 -10.53 0.83 3.89
CA HIS A 124 -11.24 0.14 2.81
C HIS A 124 -12.73 -0.10 3.11
N LYS A 125 -13.10 -0.28 4.39
CA LYS A 125 -14.48 -0.54 4.83
C LYS A 125 -15.33 0.71 5.05
N SER A 126 -14.70 1.89 5.05
CA SER A 126 -15.35 3.19 5.32
C SER A 126 -16.08 3.72 4.09
#